data_AF-A0ABD6WDX5-F1
#
_entry.id   AF-A0ABD6WDX5-F1
#
_cell.length_a   1.000
_cell.length_b   1.000
_cell.length_c   1.000
_cell.angle_alpha   90.00
_cell.angle_beta   90.00
_cell.angle_gamma   90.00
#
_symmetry.space_group_name_H-M   'P 1'
#
loop_
_entity.id
_entity.type
_entity.pdbx_description
1 polymer ?
#
loop_
_entity_poly.entity_id
_entity_poly.type
_entity_poly.pdbx_seq_one_letter_code
_entity_poly.pdbx_strand_id
1 'polypeptide(L)'
;MNLHCTFKQERVGPFPDEPTYSFMFDSAEGHVDGLGSRITFAFFKKPGEGTFTLSVHGYIVNDNPGGFGRPAYLTGAAGQWSIFQKNMSNLTVRS
;
A
#
# COMPACT_ATOMS: atom_id res chain seq x y z
N MET A 1 9.33 12.22 12.35
CA MET A 1 8.67 11.89 11.07
C MET A 1 7.40 11.13 11.40
N ASN A 2 6.24 11.63 10.99
CA ASN A 2 4.94 11.00 11.30
C ASN A 2 4.54 10.06 10.15
N LEU A 3 4.21 8.81 10.47
CA LEU A 3 3.78 7.76 9.53
C LEU A 3 2.34 7.30 9.82
N HIS A 4 1.60 8.05 10.62
CA HIS A 4 0.25 7.72 11.02
C HIS A 4 -0.73 7.86 9.84
N CYS A 5 -1.45 6.78 9.57
CA CYS A 5 -2.58 6.77 8.65
C CYS A 5 -3.83 6.32 9.39
N THR A 6 -4.98 6.86 8.97
CA THR A 6 -6.29 6.51 9.50
C THR A 6 -7.01 5.62 8.51
N PHE A 7 -7.68 4.57 9.00
CA PHE A 7 -8.55 3.76 8.16
C PHE A 7 -9.62 4.63 7.51
N LYS A 8 -9.75 4.53 6.19
CA LYS A 8 -10.74 5.29 5.42
C LYS A 8 -11.96 4.46 5.11
N GLN A 9 -11.75 3.31 4.48
CA GLN A 9 -12.82 2.43 4.03
C GLN A 9 -12.26 1.06 3.66
N GLU A 10 -13.14 0.07 3.76
CA GLU A 10 -13.03 -1.19 3.08
C GLU A 10 -13.83 -1.09 1.78
N ARG A 11 -13.32 -1.67 0.69
CA ARG A 11 -14.09 -1.85 -0.53
C ARG A 11 -14.10 -3.30 -0.94
N VAL A 12 -15.29 -3.77 -1.27
CA VAL A 12 -15.56 -5.10 -1.82
C VAL A 12 -16.20 -4.93 -3.19
N GLY A 13 -15.74 -5.71 -4.16
CA GLY A 13 -16.27 -5.69 -5.52
C GLY A 13 -15.28 -5.22 -6.58
N PRO A 14 -15.60 -5.44 -7.87
CA PRO A 14 -14.67 -5.27 -8.96
C PRO A 14 -14.32 -3.78 -9.11
N PHE A 15 -13.10 -3.42 -8.75
CA PHE A 15 -12.44 -2.23 -9.32
C PHE A 15 -12.22 -2.50 -10.81
N PRO A 16 -12.12 -1.47 -11.66
CA PRO A 16 -11.60 -1.66 -13.00
C PRO A 16 -10.21 -2.30 -12.86
N ASP A 17 -10.12 -3.55 -13.32
CA ASP A 17 -8.96 -4.45 -13.35
C ASP A 17 -8.65 -5.32 -12.09
N GLU A 18 -9.70 -5.72 -11.37
CA GLU A 18 -9.76 -6.86 -10.42
C GLU A 18 -9.01 -6.70 -9.09
N PRO A 19 -9.68 -6.17 -8.06
CA PRO A 19 -9.53 -6.62 -6.69
C PRO A 19 -10.84 -7.12 -6.08
N THR A 20 -10.74 -8.25 -5.39
CA THR A 20 -11.84 -8.92 -4.67
C THR A 20 -12.21 -8.13 -3.41
N TYR A 21 -11.22 -7.59 -2.70
CA TYR A 21 -11.40 -6.69 -1.56
C TYR A 21 -10.17 -5.79 -1.37
N SER A 22 -10.34 -4.63 -0.73
CA SER A 22 -9.23 -3.72 -0.42
C SER A 22 -9.47 -2.91 0.84
N PHE A 23 -8.38 -2.52 1.49
CA PHE A 23 -8.36 -1.61 2.62
C PHE A 23 -7.60 -0.34 2.26
N MET A 24 -8.24 0.82 2.46
CA MET A 24 -7.63 2.13 2.19
C MET A 24 -7.38 2.87 3.49
N PHE A 25 -6.22 3.51 3.56
CA PHE A 25 -5.80 4.34 4.68
C PHE A 25 -5.37 5.71 4.15
N ASP A 26 -5.94 6.76 4.72
CA ASP A 26 -5.59 8.14 4.40
C ASP A 26 -4.53 8.62 5.41
N SER A 27 -3.56 9.39 4.93
CA SER A 27 -2.56 10.03 5.77
C SER A 27 -3.23 10.92 6.83
N ALA A 28 -2.84 10.80 8.09
CA ALA A 28 -3.28 11.72 9.13
C ALA A 28 -2.57 13.09 9.01
N GLU A 29 -3.02 14.07 9.78
CA GLU A 29 -2.36 15.37 9.86
C GLU A 29 -0.88 15.23 10.28
N GLY A 30 0.00 15.97 9.60
CA GLY A 30 1.44 15.95 9.84
C GLY A 30 2.17 14.75 9.26
N HIS A 31 1.50 13.84 8.53
CA HIS A 31 2.13 12.69 7.87
C HIS A 31 3.26 13.11 6.92
N VAL A 32 4.31 12.29 6.81
CA VAL A 32 5.49 12.57 5.96
C VAL A 32 5.14 12.74 4.48
N ASP A 33 4.15 11.98 4.00
CA ASP A 33 3.67 12.06 2.62
C ASP A 33 2.72 13.24 2.39
N GLY A 34 2.36 14.00 3.43
CA GLY A 34 1.44 15.14 3.36
C GLY A 34 -0.04 14.72 3.43
N LEU A 35 -0.87 15.61 3.97
CA LEU A 35 -2.31 15.40 4.12
C LEU A 35 -2.97 15.23 2.74
N GLY A 36 -3.81 14.20 2.60
CA GLY A 36 -4.44 13.81 1.33
C GLY A 36 -3.70 12.68 0.60
N SER A 37 -2.55 12.25 1.10
CA SER A 37 -1.90 11.02 0.65
C SER A 37 -2.69 9.79 1.09
N ARG A 38 -2.51 8.68 0.35
CA ARG A 38 -3.25 7.44 0.56
C ARG A 38 -2.40 6.23 0.27
N ILE A 39 -2.61 5.18 1.06
CA ILE A 39 -2.16 3.83 0.75
C ILE A 39 -3.35 2.88 0.67
N THR A 40 -3.31 1.99 -0.31
CA THR A 40 -4.35 0.98 -0.54
C THR A 40 -3.71 -0.40 -0.61
N PHE A 41 -4.20 -1.32 0.21
CA PHE A 41 -3.88 -2.75 0.15
C PHE A 41 -5.01 -3.45 -0.58
N ALA A 42 -4.77 -3.90 -1.80
CA ALA A 42 -5.75 -4.52 -2.68
C ALA A 42 -5.44 -6.00 -2.87
N PHE A 43 -6.43 -6.85 -2.63
CA PHE A 43 -6.31 -8.30 -2.77
C PHE A 43 -7.15 -8.77 -3.94
N PHE A 44 -6.53 -9.51 -4.83
CA PHE A 44 -7.19 -9.96 -6.04
C PHE A 44 -6.79 -11.36 -6.44
N LYS A 45 -7.59 -11.94 -7.32
CA LYS A 45 -7.37 -13.28 -7.85
C LYS A 45 -7.94 -13.31 -9.25
N LYS A 46 -7.09 -13.59 -10.23
CA LYS A 46 -7.55 -13.71 -11.61
C LYS A 46 -8.28 -15.03 -11.84
N PRO A 47 -9.19 -15.11 -12.81
CA PRO A 47 -9.81 -16.37 -13.20
C PRO A 47 -8.76 -17.46 -13.48
N GLY A 48 -8.87 -18.60 -12.79
CA GLY A 48 -7.96 -19.74 -12.94
C GLY A 48 -6.72 -19.72 -12.04
N GLU A 49 -6.46 -18.65 -11.27
CA GLU A 49 -5.36 -18.65 -10.30
C GLU A 49 -5.69 -19.53 -9.07
N GLY A 50 -4.66 -20.12 -8.44
CA GLY A 50 -4.81 -20.86 -7.18
C GLY A 50 -4.78 -19.96 -5.94
N THR A 51 -4.15 -18.78 -6.05
CA THR A 51 -3.78 -17.92 -4.92
C THR A 51 -4.30 -16.50 -5.11
N PHE A 52 -4.42 -15.74 -4.01
CA PHE A 52 -4.64 -14.31 -4.06
C PHE A 52 -3.30 -13.56 -4.20
N THR A 53 -3.30 -12.50 -4.99
CA THR A 53 -2.24 -11.51 -5.07
C THR A 53 -2.58 -10.31 -4.20
N LEU A 54 -1.61 -9.83 -3.41
CA LEU A 54 -1.67 -8.53 -2.73
C LEU A 54 -0.93 -7.49 -3.59
N SER A 55 -1.63 -6.44 -3.99
CA SER A 55 -1.06 -5.23 -4.58
C SER A 55 -1.15 -4.07 -3.58
N VAL A 56 -0.07 -3.29 -3.49
CA VAL A 56 -0.01 -2.11 -2.63
C VAL A 56 0.15 -0.87 -3.50
N HIS A 57 -0.81 0.04 -3.43
CA HIS A 57 -0.81 1.30 -4.19
C HIS A 57 -0.59 2.48 -3.24
N GLY A 58 0.35 3.36 -3.58
CA GLY A 58 0.61 4.59 -2.85
C GLY A 58 0.34 5.82 -3.70
N TYR A 59 -0.36 6.81 -3.14
CA TYR A 59 -0.49 8.15 -3.70
C TYR A 59 0.10 9.14 -2.71
N ILE A 60 1.14 9.87 -3.14
CA ILE A 60 1.91 10.80 -2.32
C ILE A 60 1.72 12.21 -2.88
N VAL A 61 1.28 13.12 -2.00
CA VAL A 61 1.06 14.54 -2.33
C VAL A 61 2.30 15.38 -2.06
N ASN A 62 3.06 15.08 -1.01
CA ASN A 62 4.26 15.85 -0.66
C ASN A 62 5.41 15.58 -1.65
N ASP A 63 5.92 16.63 -2.29
CA ASP A 63 7.05 16.54 -3.22
C ASP A 63 8.42 16.51 -2.52
N ASN A 64 8.46 16.81 -1.23
CA ASN A 64 9.64 16.65 -0.40
C ASN A 64 9.37 15.83 0.88
N PRO A 65 8.97 14.55 0.78
CA PRO A 65 8.71 13.70 1.94
C PRO A 65 9.99 13.55 2.78
N GLY A 66 9.90 13.92 4.05
CA GLY A 66 11.00 13.77 5.00
C GLY A 66 12.25 14.62 4.71
N GLY A 67 12.19 15.55 3.75
CA GLY A 67 13.32 16.40 3.37
C GLY A 67 14.29 15.80 2.33
N PHE A 68 13.98 14.63 1.77
CA PHE A 68 14.88 13.90 0.85
C PHE A 68 14.52 14.06 -0.64
N GLY A 69 13.44 14.78 -0.95
CA GLY A 69 12.84 14.80 -2.28
C GLY A 69 12.09 13.50 -2.61
N ARG A 70 11.01 13.64 -3.38
CA ARG A 70 10.13 12.52 -3.76
C ARG A 70 10.85 11.34 -4.46
N PRO A 71 11.82 11.54 -5.37
CA PRO A 71 12.48 10.40 -6.04
C PRO A 71 13.27 9.49 -5.09
N ALA A 72 14.05 10.08 -4.17
CA ALA A 72 14.82 9.32 -3.19
C ALA A 72 13.91 8.58 -2.21
N TYR A 73 12.83 9.25 -1.77
CA TYR A 73 11.81 8.64 -0.92
C TYR A 73 11.14 7.43 -1.58
N LEU A 74 10.70 7.56 -2.83
CA LEU A 74 10.09 6.46 -3.59
C LEU A 74 11.04 5.27 -3.76
N THR A 75 12.33 5.53 -3.99
CA THR A 75 13.35 4.48 -4.10
C THR A 75 13.50 3.73 -2.78
N GLY A 76 13.60 4.45 -1.67
CA GLY A 76 13.67 3.85 -0.33
C GLY A 76 12.41 3.02 -0.01
N ALA A 77 11.23 3.56 -0.28
CA ALA A 77 9.96 2.89 -0.06
C ALA A 77 9.84 1.60 -0.89
N ALA A 78 10.22 1.64 -2.17
CA ALA A 78 10.24 0.45 -3.03
C ALA A 78 11.18 -0.64 -2.49
N GLY A 79 12.34 -0.25 -1.95
CA GLY A 79 13.26 -1.16 -1.28
C GLY A 79 12.63 -1.86 -0.07
N GLN A 80 11.92 -1.12 0.77
CA GLN A 80 11.21 -1.68 1.93
C GLN A 80 10.08 -2.63 1.51
N TRP A 81 9.32 -2.30 0.47
CA TRP A 81 8.28 -3.19 -0.08
C TRP A 81 8.86 -4.48 -0.65
N SER A 82 10.02 -4.43 -1.30
CA SER A 82 10.73 -5.62 -1.77
C SER A 82 11.13 -6.54 -0.62
N ILE A 83 11.63 -5.98 0.49
CA ILE A 83 11.97 -6.74 1.71
C ILE A 83 10.71 -7.36 2.31
N PHE A 84 9.63 -6.59 2.44
CA PHE A 84 8.35 -7.09 2.94
C PHE A 84 7.85 -8.28 2.10
N GLN A 85 7.85 -8.14 0.77
CA GLN A 85 7.42 -9.21 -0.13
C GLN A 85 8.24 -10.50 0.07
N LYS A 86 9.56 -10.40 0.21
CA LYS A 86 10.43 -11.56 0.49
C LYS A 86 10.13 -12.21 1.83
N ASN A 87 9.78 -11.42 2.85
CA ASN A 87 9.40 -11.97 4.16
C ASN A 87 8.04 -12.68 4.09
N MET A 88 7.10 -12.17 3.28
CA MET A 88 5.78 -12.78 3.08
C MET A 88 5.85 -14.13 2.36
N SER A 89 6.84 -14.35 1.47
CA SER A 89 7.01 -15.65 0.80
C SER A 89 7.40 -16.81 1.73
N ASN A 90 7.81 -16.51 2.97
CA ASN A 90 8.15 -17.52 3.98
C ASN A 90 7.02 -17.76 5.00
N LEU A 91 5.84 -17.16 4.80
CA LEU A 91 4.72 -17.33 5.72
C LEU A 91 3.90 -18.57 5.38
N THR A 92 3.76 -19.47 6.36
CA THR A 92 2.74 -20.53 6.34
C THR A 92 1.49 -20.00 7.06
N VAL A 93 0.41 -19.79 6.32
CA VAL A 93 -0.90 -19.48 6.93
C VAL A 93 -1.46 -20.78 7.50
N ARG A 94 -1.54 -20.89 8.82
CA ARG A 94 -2.18 -22.02 9.50
C ARG A 94 -3.67 -21.72 9.62
N SER A 95 -4.50 -22.60 9.06
CA SER A 95 -5.96 -22.63 9.20
C SER A 95 -6.37 -23.19 10.55
#